data_AF-A0A3M1RND2-F1
#
_entry.id   AF-A0A3M1RND2-F1
#
_cell.length_a   1.000
_cell.length_b   1.000
_cell.length_c   1.000
_cell.angle_alpha   90.00
_cell.angle_beta   90.00
_cell.angle_gamma   90.00
#
_symmetry.space_group_name_H-M   'P 1'
#
loop_
_entity.id
_entity.type
_entity.pdbx_description
1 polymer ?
#
loop_
_entity_poly.entity_id
_entity_poly.type
_entity_poly.pdbx_seq_one_letter_code
_entity_poly.pdbx_strand_id
1 'polypeptide(L)'
;MASHHSIVEGDKNCDSQLAFFYERMKDYILSLRRIDENGIVTHFYPKEEAKNIIGTNVQNQTYFNFCRIKGVPYLSNKLTHENNEKKIHFAIPLFETTKKNRKVFKGILTVDFPLQWVTDKFASSSTFQKSGYITIFDSNGTLLSHSRHPEMVYNNIFSRSKKCYECHTSFESLEAMINKGDGVFRYSVKGESEKYLSATTISLPGQKWTVVFNVPVSEIQVITKNALKQTLILIILTIATIALGIFLVMKIKKERETAGLLKNSIAETTEAKEMLEKVIQSSVDGILIVEKTGMITECNEAAINILGYSKDELKKMHTSMLASPDSASLQKRREALEELFAKGKVKTHETLWKRKNGEIFPVESTNSLFKDKNGDYCGGIIIFRDITEKKQMEEALVDAQRLAAVGEIGITLKHEINNPLGGILGYSELILKHKENLTEKDRKRVEEIHKMAMRIRDVISNIEQLKSTQTVDYVDGVKMIKLENNRGNFSGTKKVNSSS
;
A
#
# COMPACT_ATOMS: atom_id res chain seq x y z
N MET A 1 64.44 -34.96 -28.61
CA MET A 1 65.38 -35.37 -29.68
C MET A 1 66.70 -34.63 -29.60
N ALA A 2 66.71 -33.29 -29.70
CA ALA A 2 67.95 -32.50 -29.71
C ALA A 2 68.82 -32.64 -28.45
N SER A 3 68.28 -33.24 -27.38
CA SER A 3 68.98 -33.60 -26.14
C SER A 3 69.46 -35.06 -26.09
N HIS A 4 69.11 -35.90 -27.08
CA HIS A 4 69.47 -37.32 -27.09
C HIS A 4 70.94 -37.47 -27.48
N HIS A 5 71.73 -38.14 -26.64
CA HIS A 5 73.19 -38.23 -26.79
C HIS A 5 73.63 -38.66 -28.19
N SER A 6 73.05 -39.76 -28.71
CA SER A 6 73.36 -40.27 -30.05
C SER A 6 73.06 -39.28 -31.19
N ILE A 7 72.05 -38.42 -31.05
CA ILE A 7 71.72 -37.40 -32.06
C ILE A 7 72.71 -36.23 -31.95
N VAL A 8 73.09 -35.85 -30.73
CA VAL A 8 74.08 -34.77 -30.50
C VAL A 8 75.45 -35.18 -31.06
N GLU A 9 75.96 -36.35 -30.66
CA GLU A 9 77.28 -36.83 -31.09
C GLU A 9 77.30 -37.36 -32.52
N GLY A 10 76.16 -37.81 -33.07
CA GLY A 10 76.12 -38.43 -34.40
C GLY A 10 76.77 -39.81 -34.41
N ASP A 11 76.61 -40.58 -33.33
CA ASP A 11 77.16 -41.93 -33.18
C ASP A 11 76.45 -42.97 -34.08
N LYS A 12 76.86 -44.24 -33.98
CA LYS A 12 76.30 -45.36 -34.78
C LYS A 12 74.78 -45.55 -34.59
N ASN A 13 74.20 -45.07 -33.49
CA ASN A 13 72.78 -45.18 -33.20
C ASN A 13 71.97 -43.96 -33.70
N CYS A 14 72.64 -42.87 -34.13
CA CYS A 14 71.99 -41.65 -34.61
C CYS A 14 70.95 -41.92 -35.72
N ASP A 15 71.30 -42.73 -36.72
CA ASP A 15 70.41 -43.06 -37.84
C ASP A 15 69.12 -43.74 -37.35
N SER A 16 69.24 -44.74 -36.48
CA SER A 16 68.07 -45.45 -35.91
C SER A 16 67.12 -44.52 -35.15
N GLN A 17 67.67 -43.53 -34.42
CA GLN A 17 66.89 -42.56 -33.64
C GLN A 17 66.19 -41.54 -34.54
N LEU A 18 66.86 -41.08 -35.60
CA LEU A 18 66.27 -40.18 -36.58
C LEU A 18 65.18 -40.88 -37.40
N ALA A 19 65.40 -42.13 -37.83
CA ALA A 19 64.42 -42.94 -38.53
C ALA A 19 63.14 -43.15 -37.71
N PHE A 20 63.30 -43.55 -36.43
CA PHE A 20 62.16 -43.77 -35.53
C PHE A 20 61.30 -42.52 -35.37
N PHE A 21 61.93 -41.35 -35.23
CA PHE A 21 61.18 -40.11 -35.11
C PHE A 21 60.52 -39.69 -36.43
N TYR A 22 61.25 -39.79 -37.54
CA TYR A 22 60.69 -39.46 -38.86
C TYR A 22 59.44 -40.30 -39.14
N GLU A 23 59.49 -41.62 -38.95
CA GLU A 23 58.33 -42.50 -39.16
C GLU A 23 57.12 -42.12 -38.30
N ARG A 24 57.34 -41.66 -37.08
CA ARG A 24 56.26 -41.23 -36.17
C ARG A 24 55.68 -39.86 -36.54
N MET A 25 56.44 -39.04 -37.26
CA MET A 25 56.11 -37.66 -37.59
C MET A 25 55.85 -37.44 -39.08
N LYS A 26 55.97 -38.46 -39.93
CA LYS A 26 55.91 -38.36 -41.39
C LYS A 26 54.62 -37.73 -41.93
N ASP A 27 53.52 -37.85 -41.18
CA ASP A 27 52.24 -37.21 -41.54
C ASP A 27 52.22 -35.70 -41.25
N TYR A 28 53.22 -35.18 -40.52
CA TYR A 28 53.29 -33.79 -40.05
C TYR A 28 54.53 -33.03 -40.53
N ILE A 29 55.60 -33.73 -40.92
CA ILE A 29 56.88 -33.13 -41.34
C ILE A 29 57.25 -33.62 -42.74
N LEU A 30 57.84 -32.74 -43.54
CA LEU A 30 58.29 -33.03 -44.90
C LEU A 30 59.67 -33.68 -44.92
N SER A 31 60.57 -33.20 -44.05
CA SER A 31 61.94 -33.76 -43.97
C SER A 31 62.56 -33.56 -42.60
N LEU A 32 63.57 -34.39 -42.32
CA LEU A 32 64.40 -34.33 -41.11
C LEU A 32 65.87 -34.43 -41.51
N ARG A 33 66.70 -33.47 -41.08
CA ARG A 33 68.13 -33.45 -41.41
C ARG A 33 68.99 -33.24 -40.16
N ARG A 34 70.12 -33.94 -40.07
CA ARG A 34 71.18 -33.66 -39.10
C ARG A 34 72.37 -33.07 -39.83
N ILE A 35 72.80 -31.90 -39.39
CA ILE A 35 73.95 -31.18 -39.91
C ILE A 35 75.00 -31.10 -38.80
N ASP A 36 76.25 -31.39 -39.10
CA ASP A 36 77.33 -31.36 -38.12
C ASP A 36 77.84 -29.93 -37.81
N GLU A 37 78.84 -29.84 -36.93
CA GLU A 37 79.47 -28.58 -36.53
C GLU A 37 80.14 -27.80 -37.66
N ASN A 38 80.50 -28.48 -38.76
CA ASN A 38 81.12 -27.90 -39.95
C ASN A 38 80.09 -27.50 -41.01
N GLY A 39 78.80 -27.74 -40.76
CA GLY A 39 77.73 -27.43 -41.70
C GLY A 39 77.52 -28.50 -42.75
N ILE A 40 78.04 -29.72 -42.56
CA ILE A 40 77.86 -30.83 -43.50
C ILE A 40 76.60 -31.62 -43.12
N VAL A 41 75.70 -31.86 -44.08
CA VAL A 41 74.54 -32.73 -43.86
C VAL A 41 75.01 -34.17 -43.71
N THR A 42 74.82 -34.74 -42.52
CA THR A 42 75.23 -36.11 -42.19
C THR A 42 74.10 -37.13 -42.37
N HIS A 43 72.85 -36.71 -42.12
CA HIS A 43 71.67 -37.57 -42.21
C HIS A 43 70.49 -36.79 -42.79
N PHE A 44 69.66 -37.46 -43.58
CA PHE A 44 68.46 -36.91 -44.21
C PHE A 44 67.36 -37.97 -44.31
N TYR A 45 66.12 -37.57 -44.04
CA TYR A 45 64.89 -38.32 -44.28
C TYR A 45 63.86 -37.41 -44.98
N PRO A 46 63.08 -37.87 -45.97
CA PRO A 46 62.98 -39.25 -46.50
C PRO A 46 64.25 -39.79 -47.16
N LYS A 47 64.53 -41.10 -47.01
CA LYS A 47 65.80 -41.71 -47.49
C LYS A 47 65.90 -41.74 -49.02
N GLU A 48 64.76 -41.73 -49.69
CA GLU A 48 64.62 -41.70 -51.15
C GLU A 48 65.27 -40.46 -51.77
N GLU A 49 65.25 -39.32 -51.07
CA GLU A 49 65.83 -38.05 -51.54
C GLU A 49 67.24 -37.79 -50.99
N ALA A 50 67.73 -38.63 -50.09
CA ALA A 50 68.97 -38.40 -49.34
C ALA A 50 70.24 -38.38 -50.21
N LYS A 51 70.24 -39.06 -51.36
CA LYS A 51 71.42 -39.28 -52.21
C LYS A 51 72.09 -38.00 -52.69
N ASN A 52 71.33 -36.93 -52.90
CA ASN A 52 71.83 -35.64 -53.38
C ASN A 52 71.98 -34.59 -52.27
N ILE A 53 71.58 -34.92 -51.03
CA ILE A 53 71.51 -33.98 -49.90
C ILE A 53 72.57 -34.29 -48.85
N ILE A 54 72.83 -35.57 -48.56
CA ILE A 54 73.90 -35.97 -47.64
C ILE A 54 75.27 -35.57 -48.22
N GLY A 55 76.12 -34.97 -47.40
CA GLY A 55 77.44 -34.45 -47.79
C GLY A 55 77.42 -33.01 -48.32
N THR A 56 76.23 -32.42 -48.55
CA THR A 56 76.14 -31.00 -48.91
C THR A 56 76.54 -30.10 -47.73
N ASN A 57 77.20 -28.97 -48.04
CA ASN A 57 77.61 -27.99 -47.05
C ASN A 57 76.63 -26.81 -47.02
N VAL A 58 76.03 -26.59 -45.85
CA VAL A 58 75.04 -25.53 -45.57
C VAL A 58 75.56 -24.47 -44.60
N GLN A 59 76.88 -24.39 -44.38
CA GLN A 59 77.52 -23.43 -43.46
C GLN A 59 77.17 -21.97 -43.79
N ASN A 60 76.92 -21.64 -45.06
CA ASN A 60 76.55 -20.29 -45.49
C ASN A 60 75.06 -19.97 -45.29
N GLN A 61 74.24 -20.94 -44.87
CA GLN A 61 72.82 -20.71 -44.67
C GLN A 61 72.54 -19.93 -43.39
N THR A 62 71.61 -18.98 -43.47
CA THR A 62 71.26 -18.09 -42.34
C THR A 62 70.84 -18.87 -41.10
N TYR A 63 70.06 -19.95 -41.26
CA TYR A 63 69.60 -20.76 -40.13
C TYR A 63 70.74 -21.46 -39.39
N PHE A 64 71.78 -21.92 -40.11
CA PHE A 64 72.93 -22.59 -39.51
C PHE A 64 73.78 -21.59 -38.73
N ASN A 65 74.11 -20.46 -39.34
CA ASN A 65 74.89 -19.41 -38.69
C ASN A 65 74.17 -18.82 -37.48
N PHE A 66 72.85 -18.62 -37.57
CA PHE A 66 72.05 -18.15 -36.43
C PHE A 66 72.12 -19.12 -35.26
N CYS A 67 71.85 -20.41 -35.50
CA CYS A 67 71.92 -21.44 -34.47
C CYS A 67 73.33 -21.58 -33.86
N ARG A 68 74.38 -21.49 -34.69
CA ARG A 68 75.78 -21.56 -34.25
C ARG A 68 76.19 -20.36 -33.38
N ILE A 69 75.81 -19.15 -33.78
CA ILE A 69 76.21 -17.89 -33.11
C ILE A 69 75.34 -17.60 -31.88
N LYS A 70 74.01 -17.71 -32.02
CA LYS A 70 73.04 -17.36 -30.97
C LYS A 70 72.74 -18.52 -30.02
N GLY A 71 72.98 -19.76 -30.46
CA GLY A 71 72.76 -20.94 -29.65
C GLY A 71 71.30 -21.21 -29.27
N VAL A 72 70.35 -20.64 -30.02
CA VAL A 72 68.91 -20.85 -29.84
C VAL A 72 68.30 -21.35 -31.16
N PRO A 73 67.12 -22.01 -31.11
CA PRO A 73 66.42 -22.44 -32.32
C PRO A 73 66.15 -21.29 -33.29
N TYR A 74 65.98 -21.63 -34.57
CA TYR A 74 65.69 -20.68 -35.63
C TYR A 74 64.57 -21.20 -36.54
N LEU A 75 63.62 -20.33 -36.85
CA LEU A 75 62.60 -20.58 -37.85
C LEU A 75 62.90 -19.77 -39.13
N SER A 76 62.94 -20.41 -40.29
CA SER A 76 63.27 -19.71 -41.54
C SER A 76 62.18 -18.74 -42.01
N ASN A 77 62.60 -17.61 -42.57
CA ASN A 77 61.74 -16.68 -43.32
C ASN A 77 61.56 -17.11 -44.78
N LYS A 78 62.58 -17.76 -45.34
CA LYS A 78 62.64 -18.18 -46.73
C LYS A 78 62.15 -19.61 -46.85
N LEU A 79 61.22 -19.82 -47.77
CA LEU A 79 60.86 -21.15 -48.25
C LEU A 79 61.95 -21.57 -49.22
N THR A 80 62.58 -22.71 -48.94
CA THR A 80 63.54 -23.28 -49.88
C THR A 80 62.74 -24.03 -50.94
N HIS A 81 62.80 -23.54 -52.19
CA HIS A 81 62.27 -24.21 -53.37
C HIS A 81 63.13 -25.45 -53.68
N GLU A 82 62.94 -26.52 -52.91
CA GLU A 82 63.33 -27.86 -53.34
C GLU A 82 62.03 -28.53 -53.82
N ASN A 83 61.97 -28.95 -55.08
CA ASN A 83 60.82 -29.66 -55.68
C ASN A 83 59.46 -28.91 -55.67
N ASN A 84 59.44 -27.57 -55.78
CA ASN A 84 58.20 -26.75 -55.85
C ASN A 84 57.33 -26.75 -54.57
N GLU A 85 57.78 -27.36 -53.47
CA GLU A 85 57.03 -27.37 -52.21
C GLU A 85 57.38 -26.18 -51.30
N LYS A 86 56.34 -25.60 -50.69
CA LYS A 86 56.42 -24.45 -49.80
C LYS A 86 56.55 -24.91 -48.34
N LYS A 87 57.78 -24.89 -47.82
CA LYS A 87 58.13 -25.42 -46.48
C LYS A 87 58.84 -24.43 -45.55
N ILE A 88 58.56 -24.53 -44.25
CA ILE A 88 59.28 -23.80 -43.20
C ILE A 88 60.35 -24.68 -42.60
N HIS A 89 61.57 -24.16 -42.46
CA HIS A 89 62.66 -24.85 -41.79
C HIS A 89 62.70 -24.45 -40.31
N PHE A 90 62.64 -25.43 -39.42
CA PHE A 90 62.90 -25.24 -38.00
C PHE A 90 64.23 -25.89 -37.64
N ALA A 91 65.25 -25.07 -37.39
CA ALA A 91 66.58 -25.48 -37.01
C ALA A 91 66.76 -25.43 -35.49
N ILE A 92 67.26 -26.50 -34.89
CA ILE A 92 67.48 -26.64 -33.47
C ILE A 92 68.97 -26.89 -33.24
N PRO A 93 69.69 -26.06 -32.46
CA PRO A 93 71.10 -26.29 -32.20
C PRO A 93 71.31 -27.50 -31.29
N LEU A 94 72.35 -28.28 -31.59
CA LEU A 94 72.79 -29.43 -30.82
C LEU A 94 74.02 -29.03 -30.00
N PHE A 95 73.95 -29.28 -28.69
CA PHE A 95 75.03 -28.94 -27.77
C PHE A 95 75.42 -30.14 -26.92
N GLU A 96 76.72 -30.40 -26.82
CA GLU A 96 77.30 -31.30 -25.82
C GLU A 96 77.68 -30.48 -24.59
N THR A 97 77.34 -30.96 -23.39
CA THR A 97 77.77 -30.33 -22.14
C THR A 97 79.03 -31.02 -21.64
N THR A 98 80.15 -30.30 -21.66
CA THR A 98 81.43 -30.81 -21.16
C THR A 98 81.42 -30.99 -19.64
N LYS A 99 82.35 -31.78 -19.10
CA LYS A 99 82.55 -31.97 -17.65
C LYS A 99 82.73 -30.66 -16.84
N LYS A 100 83.11 -29.55 -17.51
CA LYS A 100 83.24 -28.21 -16.93
C LYS A 100 81.99 -27.33 -17.12
N ASN A 101 80.85 -27.93 -17.43
CA ASN A 101 79.56 -27.28 -17.68
C ASN A 101 79.57 -26.25 -18.83
N ARG A 102 80.51 -26.37 -19.78
CA ARG A 102 80.54 -25.56 -21.01
C ARG A 102 79.80 -26.29 -22.13
N LYS A 103 78.93 -25.56 -22.84
CA LYS A 103 78.23 -26.05 -24.03
C LYS A 103 79.12 -25.95 -25.26
N VAL A 104 79.31 -27.06 -25.96
CA VAL A 104 80.04 -27.15 -27.23
C VAL A 104 79.03 -27.42 -28.34
N PHE A 105 79.04 -26.59 -29.37
CA PHE A 105 78.14 -26.72 -30.52
C PHE A 105 78.54 -27.93 -31.37
N LYS A 106 77.63 -28.87 -31.57
CA LYS A 106 77.86 -30.12 -32.33
C LYS A 106 77.13 -30.15 -33.68
N GLY A 107 76.53 -29.03 -34.07
CA GLY A 107 75.73 -28.91 -35.28
C GLY A 107 74.27 -28.58 -34.99
N ILE A 108 73.38 -28.89 -35.93
CA ILE A 108 71.95 -28.62 -35.84
C ILE A 108 71.10 -29.80 -36.30
N LEU A 109 69.88 -29.87 -35.78
CA LEU A 109 68.81 -30.71 -36.28
C LEU A 109 67.78 -29.81 -36.98
N THR A 110 67.44 -30.10 -38.23
CA THR A 110 66.45 -29.32 -38.98
C THR A 110 65.23 -30.17 -39.30
N VAL A 111 64.05 -29.61 -39.09
CA VAL A 111 62.75 -30.20 -39.44
C VAL A 111 62.05 -29.29 -40.41
N ASP A 112 61.57 -29.84 -41.53
CA ASP A 112 60.81 -29.09 -42.52
C ASP A 112 59.31 -29.34 -42.31
N PHE A 113 58.50 -28.28 -42.18
CA PHE A 113 57.05 -28.37 -42.04
C PHE A 113 56.33 -27.79 -43.26
N PRO A 114 55.18 -28.36 -43.70
CA PRO A 114 54.33 -27.69 -44.67
C PRO A 114 53.78 -26.40 -44.07
N LEU A 115 53.97 -25.24 -44.73
CA LEU A 115 53.44 -23.98 -44.19
C LEU A 115 51.91 -24.04 -44.06
N GLN A 116 51.24 -24.63 -45.05
CA GLN A 116 49.79 -24.76 -45.09
C GLN A 116 49.24 -25.46 -43.84
N TRP A 117 49.91 -26.51 -43.36
CA TRP A 117 49.52 -27.22 -42.15
C TRP A 117 49.59 -26.33 -40.91
N VAL A 118 50.66 -25.53 -40.78
CA VAL A 118 50.82 -24.58 -39.66
C VAL A 118 49.70 -23.54 -39.72
N THR A 119 49.45 -22.95 -40.89
CA THR A 119 48.46 -21.89 -41.07
C THR A 119 47.03 -22.39 -40.92
N ASP A 120 46.71 -23.58 -41.42
CA ASP A 120 45.40 -24.20 -41.28
C ASP A 120 45.10 -24.53 -39.83
N LYS A 121 46.11 -24.95 -39.04
CA LYS A 121 45.93 -25.20 -37.61
C LYS A 121 45.59 -23.93 -36.84
N PHE A 122 46.15 -22.78 -37.21
CA PHE A 122 45.77 -21.48 -36.66
C PHE A 122 44.40 -21.03 -37.18
N ALA A 123 44.13 -21.16 -38.48
CA ALA A 123 42.92 -20.68 -39.14
C ALA A 123 41.65 -21.51 -38.85
N SER A 124 41.77 -22.84 -38.72
CA SER A 124 40.66 -23.76 -38.46
C SER A 124 40.12 -23.66 -37.02
N SER A 125 40.93 -23.15 -36.08
CA SER A 125 40.56 -23.01 -34.68
C SER A 125 39.60 -21.84 -34.39
N SER A 126 39.37 -20.96 -35.37
CA SER A 126 38.58 -19.75 -35.20
C SER A 126 37.53 -19.58 -36.30
N THR A 127 36.57 -20.50 -36.38
CA THR A 127 35.29 -20.22 -37.03
C THR A 127 34.50 -19.21 -36.19
N PHE A 128 34.93 -17.94 -36.19
CA PHE A 128 33.96 -16.86 -36.02
C PHE A 128 33.08 -16.84 -37.27
N GLN A 129 31.77 -16.71 -37.06
CA GLN A 129 30.71 -16.89 -38.05
C GLN A 129 31.06 -16.41 -39.47
N LYS A 130 30.61 -17.19 -40.48
CA LYS A 130 30.47 -17.00 -41.94
C LYS A 130 31.37 -16.04 -42.76
N SER A 131 31.98 -15.00 -42.21
CA SER A 131 32.67 -13.93 -42.97
C SER A 131 34.03 -13.48 -42.38
N GLY A 132 34.32 -13.77 -41.11
CA GLY A 132 35.61 -13.45 -40.50
C GLY A 132 36.72 -14.39 -40.93
N TYR A 133 37.95 -13.89 -41.14
CA TYR A 133 39.09 -14.72 -41.52
C TYR A 133 40.41 -14.20 -40.93
N ILE A 134 41.38 -15.10 -40.83
CA ILE A 134 42.73 -14.81 -40.35
C ILE A 134 43.66 -14.58 -41.54
N THR A 135 44.47 -13.53 -41.45
CA THR A 135 45.61 -13.30 -42.33
C THR A 135 46.88 -13.29 -41.48
N ILE A 136 47.95 -13.93 -41.96
CA ILE A 136 49.25 -13.96 -41.27
C ILE A 136 50.31 -13.43 -42.23
N PHE A 137 51.22 -12.58 -41.75
CA PHE A 137 52.40 -12.16 -42.51
C PHE A 137 53.66 -12.10 -41.63
N ASP A 138 54.83 -12.18 -42.26
CA ASP A 138 56.12 -12.07 -41.60
C ASP A 138 56.53 -10.60 -41.35
N SER A 139 57.65 -10.40 -40.65
CA SER A 139 58.19 -9.06 -40.35
C SER A 139 58.55 -8.21 -41.58
N ASN A 140 58.61 -8.81 -42.78
CA ASN A 140 58.91 -8.11 -44.03
C ASN A 140 57.64 -7.79 -44.83
N GLY A 141 56.45 -8.18 -44.36
CA GLY A 141 55.17 -8.03 -45.07
C GLY A 141 54.88 -9.15 -46.07
N THR A 142 55.57 -10.28 -46.00
CA THR A 142 55.27 -11.46 -46.83
C THR A 142 54.05 -12.18 -46.28
N LEU A 143 53.02 -12.38 -47.11
CA LEU A 143 51.84 -13.15 -46.71
C LEU A 143 52.20 -14.61 -46.44
N LEU A 144 51.92 -15.09 -45.24
CA LEU A 144 52.06 -16.49 -44.84
C LEU A 144 50.73 -17.24 -44.90
N SER A 145 49.60 -16.54 -44.70
CA SER A 145 48.26 -17.09 -44.87
C SER A 145 47.28 -16.01 -45.32
N HIS A 146 46.38 -16.36 -46.25
CA HIS A 146 45.30 -15.49 -46.70
C HIS A 146 44.08 -16.32 -47.14
N SER A 147 43.14 -16.58 -46.24
CA SER A 147 42.02 -17.52 -46.49
C SER A 147 41.14 -17.17 -47.69
N ARG A 148 40.99 -15.88 -48.03
CA ARG A 148 40.17 -15.42 -49.17
C ARG A 148 40.90 -15.41 -50.52
N HIS A 149 42.23 -15.35 -50.50
CA HIS A 149 43.08 -15.25 -51.68
C HIS A 149 44.32 -16.13 -51.51
N PRO A 150 44.17 -17.48 -51.52
CA PRO A 150 45.30 -18.40 -51.35
C PRO A 150 46.42 -18.19 -52.39
N GLU A 151 46.07 -17.68 -53.56
CA GLU A 151 47.00 -17.31 -54.63
C GLU A 151 47.91 -16.11 -54.28
N MET A 152 47.54 -15.32 -53.28
CA MET A 152 48.30 -14.15 -52.83
C MET A 152 49.30 -14.49 -51.74
N VAL A 153 49.21 -15.68 -51.14
CA VAL A 153 50.21 -16.15 -50.17
C VAL A 153 51.59 -16.07 -50.83
N TYR A 154 52.60 -15.66 -50.05
CA TYR A 154 53.99 -15.43 -50.44
C TYR A 154 54.30 -14.17 -51.22
N ASN A 155 53.28 -13.44 -51.69
CA ASN A 155 53.51 -12.11 -52.21
C ASN A 155 53.76 -11.15 -51.04
N ASN A 156 54.71 -10.25 -51.26
CA ASN A 156 54.95 -9.16 -50.33
C ASN A 156 53.83 -8.12 -50.50
N ILE A 157 53.12 -7.79 -49.43
CA ILE A 157 52.01 -6.84 -49.50
C ILE A 157 52.47 -5.41 -49.84
N PHE A 158 53.73 -5.07 -49.57
CA PHE A 158 54.34 -3.80 -49.97
C PHE A 158 54.75 -3.76 -51.44
N SER A 159 54.83 -4.91 -52.12
CA SER A 159 55.06 -4.89 -53.58
C SER A 159 53.83 -4.42 -54.36
N ARG A 160 52.67 -4.28 -53.69
CA ARG A 160 51.43 -3.67 -54.19
C ARG A 160 51.09 -4.10 -55.63
N SER A 161 50.95 -5.40 -55.85
CA SER A 161 50.65 -5.94 -57.18
C SER A 161 49.31 -5.40 -57.73
N LYS A 162 49.13 -5.46 -59.05
CA LYS A 162 47.90 -4.99 -59.71
C LYS A 162 46.63 -5.62 -59.11
N LYS A 163 46.71 -6.88 -58.70
CA LYS A 163 45.63 -7.63 -58.03
C LYS A 163 45.24 -7.03 -56.67
N CYS A 164 46.17 -6.45 -55.93
CA CYS A 164 45.85 -5.85 -54.62
C CYS A 164 44.89 -4.65 -54.77
N TYR A 165 44.97 -3.89 -55.85
CA TYR A 165 44.10 -2.73 -56.11
C TYR A 165 42.71 -3.08 -56.68
N GLU A 166 42.52 -4.34 -57.10
CA GLU A 166 41.20 -4.85 -57.48
C GLU A 166 40.26 -4.86 -56.28
N CYS A 167 40.78 -5.21 -55.09
CA CYS A 167 40.01 -5.25 -53.86
C CYS A 167 40.23 -4.03 -52.95
N HIS A 168 41.45 -3.49 -52.87
CA HIS A 168 41.79 -2.46 -51.87
C HIS A 168 41.85 -1.05 -52.46
N THR A 169 41.25 -0.08 -51.77
CA THR A 169 41.30 1.35 -52.11
C THR A 169 42.47 2.08 -51.44
N SER A 170 42.89 1.62 -50.25
CA SER A 170 43.98 2.19 -49.47
C SER A 170 44.71 1.09 -48.72
N PHE A 171 46.01 1.30 -48.47
CA PHE A 171 46.87 0.42 -47.67
C PHE A 171 47.30 1.08 -46.35
N GLU A 172 46.83 2.30 -46.03
CA GLU A 172 47.25 3.04 -44.83
C GLU A 172 46.99 2.25 -43.55
N SER A 173 45.83 1.60 -43.42
CA SER A 173 45.52 0.77 -42.25
C SER A 173 46.42 -0.46 -42.16
N LEU A 174 46.83 -1.02 -43.30
CA LEU A 174 47.72 -2.17 -43.37
C LEU A 174 49.15 -1.76 -42.96
N GLU A 175 49.62 -0.60 -43.42
CA GLU A 175 50.91 -0.04 -43.04
C GLU A 175 50.94 0.38 -41.57
N ALA A 176 49.89 1.03 -41.09
CA ALA A 176 49.74 1.40 -39.69
C ALA A 176 49.73 0.16 -38.78
N MET A 177 49.07 -0.92 -39.21
CA MET A 177 49.04 -2.19 -38.50
C MET A 177 50.44 -2.83 -38.42
N ILE A 178 51.19 -2.85 -39.52
CA ILE A 178 52.55 -3.42 -39.52
C ILE A 178 53.51 -2.59 -38.67
N ASN A 179 53.43 -1.26 -38.79
CA ASN A 179 54.35 -0.37 -38.09
C ASN A 179 54.05 -0.28 -36.58
N LYS A 180 52.77 -0.33 -36.18
CA LYS A 180 52.38 -0.32 -34.76
C LYS A 180 52.40 -1.71 -34.13
N GLY A 181 52.30 -2.77 -34.93
CA GLY A 181 52.24 -4.16 -34.49
C GLY A 181 50.86 -4.52 -33.91
N ASP A 182 50.70 -4.32 -32.61
CA ASP A 182 49.53 -4.78 -31.87
C ASP A 182 48.45 -3.70 -31.78
N GLY A 183 47.19 -4.06 -32.08
CA GLY A 183 46.08 -3.14 -31.94
C GLY A 183 44.87 -3.45 -32.79
N VAL A 184 43.87 -2.57 -32.70
CA VAL A 184 42.64 -2.64 -33.47
C VAL A 184 42.62 -1.51 -34.49
N PHE A 185 42.37 -1.85 -35.74
CA PHE A 185 42.37 -0.95 -36.89
C PHE A 185 41.04 -1.06 -37.62
N ARG A 186 40.71 -0.05 -38.41
CA ARG A 186 39.56 -0.08 -39.33
C ARG A 186 40.05 -0.17 -40.77
N TYR A 187 39.34 -0.96 -41.56
CA TYR A 187 39.73 -1.28 -42.92
C TYR A 187 38.54 -1.41 -43.84
N SER A 188 38.66 -0.84 -45.04
CA SER A 188 37.60 -0.84 -46.04
C SER A 188 38.09 -1.47 -47.34
N VAL A 189 37.27 -2.33 -47.91
CA VAL A 189 37.51 -3.03 -49.19
C VAL A 189 36.41 -2.62 -50.16
N LYS A 190 36.74 -2.49 -51.46
CA LYS A 190 35.75 -2.13 -52.48
C LYS A 190 34.59 -3.12 -52.47
N GLY A 191 33.36 -2.60 -52.40
CA GLY A 191 32.15 -3.41 -52.46
C GLY A 191 31.80 -4.18 -51.18
N GLU A 192 32.50 -3.95 -50.06
CA GLU A 192 32.23 -4.61 -48.79
C GLU A 192 31.98 -3.59 -47.66
N SER A 193 31.33 -4.04 -46.59
CA SER A 193 31.21 -3.24 -45.37
C SER A 193 32.60 -3.04 -44.73
N GLU A 194 32.77 -1.89 -44.07
CA GLU A 194 33.96 -1.61 -43.27
C GLU A 194 34.20 -2.76 -42.28
N LYS A 195 35.47 -3.06 -42.00
CA LYS A 195 35.90 -4.16 -41.13
C LYS A 195 36.79 -3.63 -40.01
N TYR A 196 36.70 -4.28 -38.86
CA TYR A 196 37.72 -4.18 -37.83
C TYR A 196 38.80 -5.23 -38.05
N LEU A 197 40.06 -4.80 -37.97
CA LEU A 197 41.24 -5.64 -37.98
C LEU A 197 41.81 -5.66 -36.56
N SER A 198 41.94 -6.83 -35.94
CA SER A 198 42.69 -6.98 -34.70
C SER A 198 44.01 -7.68 -35.02
N ALA A 199 45.12 -6.98 -34.80
CA ALA A 199 46.45 -7.49 -35.08
C ALA A 199 47.21 -7.79 -33.78
N THR A 200 47.91 -8.92 -33.76
CA THR A 200 48.84 -9.27 -32.69
C THR A 200 50.10 -9.89 -33.25
N THR A 201 51.23 -9.56 -32.66
CA THR A 201 52.55 -10.01 -33.08
C THR A 201 53.02 -11.18 -32.23
N ILE A 202 53.23 -12.33 -32.86
CA ILE A 202 53.82 -13.51 -32.25
C ILE A 202 55.32 -13.50 -32.51
N SER A 203 56.10 -13.46 -31.42
CA SER A 203 57.56 -13.59 -31.49
C SER A 203 57.96 -15.05 -31.54
N LEU A 204 58.59 -15.47 -32.64
CA LEU A 204 59.11 -16.81 -32.86
C LEU A 204 60.65 -16.79 -32.84
N PRO A 205 61.34 -17.91 -32.61
CA PRO A 205 62.80 -17.93 -32.61
C PRO A 205 63.39 -17.46 -33.95
N GLY A 206 63.99 -16.26 -33.94
CA GLY A 206 64.55 -15.62 -35.13
C GLY A 206 63.55 -14.91 -36.05
N GLN A 207 62.25 -14.86 -35.70
CA GLN A 207 61.19 -14.26 -36.53
C GLN A 207 60.11 -13.53 -35.72
N LYS A 208 59.35 -12.67 -36.39
CA LYS A 208 58.10 -12.12 -35.86
C LYS A 208 57.02 -12.28 -36.91
N TRP A 209 55.88 -12.86 -36.52
CA TRP A 209 54.71 -12.98 -37.37
C TRP A 209 53.59 -12.12 -36.80
N THR A 210 52.86 -11.44 -37.65
CA THR A 210 51.66 -10.71 -37.24
C THR A 210 50.44 -11.47 -37.71
N VAL A 211 49.56 -11.79 -36.76
CA VAL A 211 48.29 -12.46 -36.98
C VAL A 211 47.19 -11.41 -36.94
N VAL A 212 46.37 -11.36 -37.99
CA VAL A 212 45.33 -10.36 -38.17
C VAL A 212 43.98 -11.04 -38.28
N PHE A 213 43.09 -10.70 -37.35
CA PHE A 213 41.71 -11.11 -37.34
C PHE A 213 40.84 -10.06 -38.01
N ASN A 214 40.05 -10.46 -39.01
CA ASN A 214 39.16 -9.57 -39.75
C ASN A 214 37.71 -9.82 -39.33
N VAL A 215 36.99 -8.79 -38.89
CA VAL A 215 35.55 -8.87 -38.52
C VAL A 215 34.76 -7.74 -39.17
N PRO A 216 33.69 -8.00 -39.96
CA PRO A 216 32.87 -6.94 -40.53
C PRO A 216 32.12 -6.12 -39.49
N VAL A 217 32.12 -4.79 -39.64
CA VAL A 217 31.39 -3.85 -38.77
C VAL A 217 29.89 -4.15 -38.76
N SER A 218 29.33 -4.60 -39.89
CA SER A 218 27.92 -4.96 -40.01
C SER A 218 27.49 -6.07 -39.05
N GLU A 219 28.36 -7.03 -38.75
CA GLU A 219 28.05 -8.12 -37.81
C GLU A 219 28.02 -7.61 -36.37
N ILE A 220 28.99 -6.78 -36.00
CA ILE A 220 29.03 -6.13 -34.68
C ILE A 220 27.79 -5.26 -34.49
N GLN A 221 27.41 -4.48 -35.51
CA GLN A 221 26.22 -3.62 -35.47
C GLN A 221 24.93 -4.40 -35.23
N VAL A 222 24.78 -5.59 -35.83
CA VAL A 222 23.60 -6.45 -35.61
C VAL A 222 23.52 -6.90 -34.16
N ILE A 223 24.65 -7.36 -33.59
CA ILE A 223 24.72 -7.79 -32.19
C ILE A 223 24.40 -6.62 -31.26
N THR A 224 25.01 -5.45 -31.48
CA THR A 224 24.78 -4.27 -30.64
C THR A 224 23.34 -3.77 -30.74
N LYS A 225 22.74 -3.77 -31.95
CA LYS A 225 21.34 -3.36 -32.13
C LYS A 225 20.37 -4.31 -31.42
N ASN A 226 20.63 -5.62 -31.49
CA ASN A 226 19.80 -6.61 -30.80
C ASN A 226 19.93 -6.49 -29.28
N ALA A 227 21.14 -6.32 -28.76
CA ALA A 227 21.37 -6.09 -27.34
C ALA A 227 20.70 -4.78 -26.85
N LEU A 228 20.79 -3.70 -27.62
CA LEU A 228 20.12 -2.44 -27.32
C LEU A 228 18.60 -2.61 -27.28
N LYS A 229 18.02 -3.31 -28.27
CA LYS A 229 16.58 -3.58 -28.33
C LYS A 229 16.10 -4.38 -27.13
N GLN A 230 16.83 -5.43 -26.74
CA GLN A 230 16.50 -6.24 -25.56
C GLN A 230 16.58 -5.41 -24.27
N THR A 231 17.62 -4.58 -24.13
CA THR A 231 17.79 -3.68 -22.98
C THR A 231 16.64 -2.68 -22.88
N LEU A 232 16.20 -2.11 -24.02
CA LEU A 232 15.09 -1.16 -24.06
C LEU A 232 13.74 -1.82 -23.69
N ILE A 233 13.50 -3.06 -24.13
CA ILE A 233 12.33 -3.84 -23.71
C ILE A 233 12.32 -4.07 -22.20
N LEU A 234 13.47 -4.44 -21.61
CA LEU A 234 13.59 -4.64 -20.16
C LEU A 234 13.31 -3.36 -19.37
N ILE A 235 13.79 -2.20 -19.84
CA ILE A 235 13.52 -0.91 -19.21
C ILE A 235 12.02 -0.60 -19.23
N ILE A 236 11.34 -0.78 -20.37
CA ILE A 236 9.90 -0.54 -20.50
C ILE A 236 9.10 -1.44 -19.55
N LEU A 237 9.44 -2.73 -19.46
CA LEU A 237 8.80 -3.67 -18.53
C LEU A 237 9.01 -3.28 -17.06
N THR A 238 10.20 -2.79 -16.72
CA THR A 238 10.50 -2.31 -15.36
C THR A 238 9.67 -1.07 -15.02
N ILE A 239 9.56 -0.10 -15.94
CA ILE A 239 8.72 1.10 -15.73
C ILE A 239 7.24 0.71 -15.60
N ALA A 240 6.75 -0.20 -16.45
CA ALA A 240 5.36 -0.66 -16.41
C ALA A 240 5.01 -1.36 -15.09
N THR A 241 5.91 -2.18 -14.55
CA THR A 241 5.70 -2.87 -13.26
C THR A 241 5.70 -1.90 -12.08
N ILE A 242 6.59 -0.91 -12.07
CA ILE A 242 6.59 0.16 -11.05
C ILE A 242 5.29 0.97 -11.13
N ALA A 243 4.87 1.37 -12.33
CA ALA A 243 3.62 2.12 -12.53
C ALA A 243 2.39 1.33 -12.06
N LEU A 244 2.34 0.03 -12.35
CA LEU A 244 1.27 -0.86 -11.88
C LEU A 244 1.27 -0.96 -10.34
N GLY A 245 2.45 -1.07 -9.72
CA GLY A 245 2.58 -1.08 -8.25
C GLY A 245 2.03 0.20 -7.61
N ILE A 246 2.40 1.37 -8.15
CA ILE A 246 1.89 2.67 -7.69
C ILE A 246 0.36 2.74 -7.84
N PHE A 247 -0.16 2.32 -9.00
CA PHE A 247 -1.60 2.29 -9.27
C PHE A 247 -2.36 1.43 -8.25
N LEU A 248 -1.87 0.23 -7.95
CA LEU A 248 -2.48 -0.67 -6.97
C LEU A 248 -2.49 -0.07 -5.56
N VAL A 249 -1.38 0.55 -5.14
CA VAL A 249 -1.30 1.23 -3.83
C VAL A 249 -2.29 2.39 -3.75
N MET A 250 -2.38 3.22 -4.80
CA MET A 250 -3.34 4.32 -4.88
C MET A 250 -4.79 3.81 -4.83
N LYS A 251 -5.10 2.72 -5.54
CA LYS A 251 -6.41 2.09 -5.54
C LYS A 251 -6.80 1.60 -4.14
N ILE A 252 -5.91 0.88 -3.46
CA ILE A 252 -6.13 0.38 -2.09
C ILE A 252 -6.32 1.54 -1.10
N LYS A 253 -5.51 2.61 -1.22
CA LYS A 253 -5.64 3.80 -0.37
C LYS A 253 -7.01 4.45 -0.53
N LYS A 254 -7.46 4.63 -1.77
CA LYS A 254 -8.77 5.22 -2.08
C LYS A 254 -9.92 4.37 -1.52
N GLU A 255 -9.86 3.05 -1.69
CA GLU A 255 -10.85 2.13 -1.14
C GLU A 255 -10.94 2.22 0.40
N ARG A 256 -9.80 2.27 1.10
CA ARG A 256 -9.76 2.45 2.56
C ARG A 256 -10.36 3.77 3.01
N GLU A 257 -10.08 4.86 2.29
CA GLU A 257 -10.63 6.17 2.59
C GLU A 257 -12.17 6.18 2.43
N THR A 258 -12.67 5.62 1.33
CA THR A 258 -14.12 5.48 1.12
C THR A 258 -14.79 4.59 2.16
N ALA A 259 -14.13 3.49 2.57
CA ALA A 259 -14.64 2.60 3.60
C ALA A 259 -14.65 3.29 4.98
N GLY A 260 -13.64 4.12 5.28
CA GLY A 260 -13.59 4.92 6.49
C GLY A 260 -14.72 5.95 6.56
N LEU A 261 -14.95 6.69 5.48
CA LEU A 261 -16.06 7.65 5.38
C LEU A 261 -17.43 6.96 5.51
N LEU A 262 -17.62 5.84 4.84
CA LEU A 262 -18.86 5.06 4.93
C LEU A 262 -19.10 4.56 6.36
N LYS A 263 -18.06 4.06 7.03
CA LYS A 263 -18.15 3.60 8.42
C LYS A 263 -18.54 4.74 9.38
N ASN A 264 -17.95 5.91 9.22
CA ASN A 264 -18.28 7.08 10.03
C ASN A 264 -19.74 7.53 9.81
N SER A 265 -20.20 7.58 8.55
CA SER A 265 -21.59 7.94 8.23
C SER A 265 -22.60 6.94 8.77
N ILE A 266 -22.28 5.64 8.73
CA ILE A 266 -23.10 4.59 9.35
C ILE A 266 -23.12 4.78 10.88
N ALA A 267 -21.99 5.06 11.50
CA ALA A 267 -21.91 5.30 12.94
C ALA A 267 -22.73 6.52 13.35
N GLU A 268 -22.59 7.65 12.66
CA GLU A 268 -23.38 8.87 12.91
C GLU A 268 -24.89 8.62 12.75
N THR A 269 -25.28 7.86 11.71
CA THR A 269 -26.70 7.52 11.49
C THR A 269 -27.23 6.60 12.58
N THR A 270 -26.40 5.66 13.06
CA THR A 270 -26.77 4.73 14.14
C THR A 270 -26.90 5.47 15.47
N GLU A 271 -25.92 6.32 15.81
CA GLU A 271 -25.96 7.16 17.00
C GLU A 271 -27.16 8.12 17.00
N ALA A 272 -27.43 8.77 15.86
CA ALA A 272 -28.60 9.65 15.72
C ALA A 272 -29.91 8.88 15.91
N LYS A 273 -30.02 7.67 15.34
CA LYS A 273 -31.19 6.81 15.50
C LYS A 273 -31.36 6.37 16.96
N GLU A 274 -30.31 5.89 17.62
CA GLU A 274 -30.34 5.48 19.02
C GLU A 274 -30.69 6.66 19.95
N MET A 275 -30.17 7.85 19.67
CA MET A 275 -30.48 9.04 20.43
C MET A 275 -31.96 9.42 20.28
N LEU A 276 -32.50 9.39 19.06
CA LEU A 276 -33.93 9.65 18.81
C LEU A 276 -34.82 8.63 19.52
N GLU A 277 -34.47 7.33 19.45
CA GLU A 277 -35.18 6.28 20.18
C GLU A 277 -35.15 6.53 21.69
N LYS A 278 -33.99 6.86 22.27
CA LYS A 278 -33.86 7.20 23.69
C LYS A 278 -34.72 8.42 24.07
N VAL A 279 -34.69 9.48 23.27
CA VAL A 279 -35.49 10.69 23.51
C VAL A 279 -36.98 10.35 23.50
N ILE A 280 -37.47 9.63 22.49
CA ILE A 280 -38.88 9.22 22.38
C ILE A 280 -39.30 8.33 23.56
N GLN A 281 -38.45 7.38 23.97
CA GLN A 281 -38.76 6.47 25.07
C GLN A 281 -38.65 7.13 26.46
N SER A 282 -37.82 8.17 26.61
CA SER A 282 -37.69 8.91 27.87
C SER A 282 -38.80 9.95 28.11
N SER A 283 -39.64 10.22 27.11
CA SER A 283 -40.76 11.15 27.26
C SER A 283 -41.76 10.62 28.29
N VAL A 284 -42.17 11.49 29.22
CA VAL A 284 -43.27 11.23 30.17
C VAL A 284 -44.65 11.28 29.50
N ASP A 285 -44.73 11.98 28.36
CA ASP A 285 -45.95 12.03 27.55
C ASP A 285 -46.03 10.79 26.67
N GLY A 286 -47.25 10.28 26.54
CA GLY A 286 -47.54 9.20 25.62
C GLY A 286 -47.40 9.69 24.18
N ILE A 287 -46.68 8.93 23.36
CA ILE A 287 -46.47 9.23 21.94
C ILE A 287 -47.01 8.06 21.13
N LEU A 288 -47.90 8.34 20.20
CA LEU A 288 -48.37 7.41 19.18
C LEU A 288 -48.03 7.94 17.79
N ILE A 289 -47.51 7.07 16.94
CA ILE A 289 -47.40 7.30 15.50
C ILE A 289 -48.55 6.57 14.83
N VAL A 290 -49.21 7.23 13.88
CA VAL A 290 -50.34 6.68 13.15
C VAL A 290 -50.13 6.76 11.65
N GLU A 291 -50.69 5.80 10.93
CA GLU A 291 -50.88 5.87 9.48
C GLU A 291 -51.99 6.86 9.11
N LYS A 292 -52.09 7.18 7.81
CA LYS A 292 -53.15 8.03 7.25
C LYS A 292 -54.57 7.60 7.65
N THR A 293 -54.77 6.30 7.88
CA THR A 293 -56.05 5.71 8.29
C THR A 293 -56.38 5.95 9.75
N GLY A 294 -55.43 6.39 10.58
CA GLY A 294 -55.58 6.53 12.04
C GLY A 294 -55.25 5.25 12.82
N MET A 295 -54.73 4.21 12.15
CA MET A 295 -54.14 3.01 12.77
C MET A 295 -52.79 3.33 13.39
N ILE A 296 -52.56 2.87 14.62
CA ILE A 296 -51.31 3.10 15.33
C ILE A 296 -50.22 2.19 14.74
N THR A 297 -49.05 2.75 14.42
CA THR A 297 -47.89 2.00 13.89
C THR A 297 -46.74 1.91 14.87
N GLU A 298 -46.56 2.92 15.73
CA GLU A 298 -45.57 2.92 16.82
C GLU A 298 -46.13 3.61 18.07
N CYS A 299 -45.57 3.24 19.22
CA CYS A 299 -45.83 3.86 20.51
C CYS A 299 -44.57 3.83 21.39
N ASN A 300 -44.45 4.80 22.30
CA ASN A 300 -43.41 4.81 23.34
C ASN A 300 -43.88 4.13 24.64
N GLU A 301 -42.97 3.88 25.57
CA GLU A 301 -43.24 3.26 26.88
C GLU A 301 -44.28 4.05 27.70
N ALA A 302 -44.24 5.38 27.67
CA ALA A 302 -45.25 6.19 28.36
C ALA A 302 -46.67 5.95 27.84
N ALA A 303 -46.85 5.78 26.53
CA ALA A 303 -48.17 5.48 25.97
C ALA A 303 -48.70 4.11 26.44
N ILE A 304 -47.82 3.11 26.57
CA ILE A 304 -48.15 1.78 27.10
C ILE A 304 -48.60 1.91 28.56
N ASN A 305 -47.82 2.62 29.38
CA ASN A 305 -48.09 2.81 30.81
C ASN A 305 -49.37 3.60 31.06
N ILE A 306 -49.61 4.67 30.30
CA ILE A 306 -50.81 5.51 30.44
C ILE A 306 -52.04 4.73 29.94
N LEU A 307 -52.01 4.08 28.78
CA LEU A 307 -53.21 3.46 28.21
C LEU A 307 -53.51 2.07 28.78
N GLY A 308 -52.50 1.38 29.33
CA GLY A 308 -52.59 0.04 29.89
C GLY A 308 -52.65 -1.08 28.83
N TYR A 309 -52.30 -0.79 27.58
CA TYR A 309 -52.23 -1.76 26.48
C TYR A 309 -50.77 -2.09 26.16
N SER A 310 -50.50 -3.34 25.78
CA SER A 310 -49.18 -3.71 25.26
C SER A 310 -48.89 -3.07 23.90
N LYS A 311 -47.61 -2.96 23.54
CA LYS A 311 -47.18 -2.44 22.23
C LYS A 311 -47.88 -3.12 21.05
N ASP A 312 -47.97 -4.45 21.06
CA ASP A 312 -48.57 -5.23 19.98
C ASP A 312 -50.09 -5.07 19.90
N GLU A 313 -50.75 -4.82 21.03
CA GLU A 313 -52.18 -4.49 21.07
C GLU A 313 -52.41 -3.09 20.49
N LEU A 314 -51.64 -2.09 20.95
CA LEU A 314 -51.75 -0.71 20.47
C LEU A 314 -51.55 -0.63 18.95
N LYS A 315 -50.55 -1.32 18.39
CA LYS A 315 -50.31 -1.33 16.94
C LYS A 315 -51.43 -1.95 16.08
N LYS A 316 -52.39 -2.63 16.70
CA LYS A 316 -53.57 -3.20 16.03
C LYS A 316 -54.82 -2.36 16.24
N MET A 317 -54.71 -1.23 16.94
CA MET A 317 -55.83 -0.38 17.29
C MET A 317 -55.89 0.87 16.41
N HIS A 318 -57.11 1.28 16.11
CA HIS A 318 -57.39 2.61 15.58
C HIS A 318 -57.56 3.59 16.75
N THR A 319 -57.05 4.82 16.63
CA THR A 319 -57.09 5.82 17.71
C THR A 319 -58.50 6.17 18.20
N SER A 320 -59.56 5.86 17.44
CA SER A 320 -60.95 6.04 17.87
C SER A 320 -61.35 5.12 19.02
N MET A 321 -60.69 3.97 19.17
CA MET A 321 -60.95 3.03 20.24
C MET A 321 -60.49 3.55 21.62
N LEU A 322 -59.64 4.57 21.64
CA LEU A 322 -59.16 5.24 22.86
C LEU A 322 -60.09 6.37 23.32
N ALA A 323 -61.06 6.79 22.50
CA ALA A 323 -61.96 7.87 22.87
C ALA A 323 -62.99 7.42 23.93
N SER A 324 -63.33 8.32 24.84
CA SER A 324 -64.50 8.13 25.73
C SER A 324 -65.79 7.99 24.90
N PRO A 325 -66.73 7.09 25.29
CA PRO A 325 -68.01 6.93 24.61
C PRO A 325 -68.99 8.09 24.86
N ASP A 326 -68.64 9.04 25.75
CA ASP A 326 -69.45 10.22 26.05
C ASP A 326 -69.66 11.13 24.81
N SER A 327 -70.88 11.65 24.65
CA SER A 327 -71.29 12.42 23.46
C SER A 327 -70.54 13.74 23.33
N ALA A 328 -70.25 14.43 24.45
CA ALA A 328 -69.48 15.67 24.44
C ALA A 328 -68.00 15.42 24.06
N SER A 329 -67.43 14.31 24.52
CA SER A 329 -66.06 13.88 24.19
C SER A 329 -65.92 13.50 22.71
N LEU A 330 -66.92 12.81 22.15
CA LEU A 330 -66.97 12.48 20.71
C LEU A 330 -67.10 13.73 19.84
N GLN A 331 -67.86 14.73 20.27
CA GLN A 331 -67.99 16.01 19.57
C GLN A 331 -66.66 16.78 19.56
N LYS A 332 -65.99 16.91 20.71
CA LYS A 332 -64.65 17.53 20.81
C LYS A 332 -63.61 16.83 19.94
N ARG A 333 -63.66 15.49 19.87
CA ARG A 333 -62.79 14.71 18.98
C ARG A 333 -63.05 15.05 17.50
N ARG A 334 -64.31 15.19 17.09
CA ARG A 334 -64.66 15.56 15.72
C ARG A 334 -64.09 16.93 15.36
N GLU A 335 -64.29 17.92 16.21
CA GLU A 335 -63.76 19.28 16.04
C GLU A 335 -62.23 19.29 15.94
N ALA A 336 -61.55 18.52 16.79
CA ALA A 336 -60.10 18.36 16.72
C ALA A 336 -59.64 17.68 15.42
N LEU A 337 -60.36 16.66 14.93
CA LEU A 337 -60.02 16.03 13.65
C LEU A 337 -60.24 16.96 12.46
N GLU A 338 -61.33 17.74 12.46
CA GLU A 338 -61.59 18.75 11.44
C GLU A 338 -60.48 19.81 11.41
N GLU A 339 -60.05 20.30 12.57
CA GLU A 339 -58.91 21.22 12.67
C GLU A 339 -57.60 20.56 12.19
N LEU A 340 -57.35 19.30 12.57
CA LEU A 340 -56.16 18.56 12.17
C LEU A 340 -56.05 18.42 10.65
N PHE A 341 -57.14 18.07 9.97
CA PHE A 341 -57.14 17.92 8.50
C PHE A 341 -57.09 19.28 7.79
N ALA A 342 -57.71 20.32 8.35
CA ALA A 342 -57.69 21.66 7.77
C ALA A 342 -56.31 22.34 7.90
N LYS A 343 -55.64 22.20 9.05
CA LYS A 343 -54.40 22.95 9.38
C LYS A 343 -53.15 22.09 9.43
N GLY A 344 -53.27 20.77 9.37
CA GLY A 344 -52.18 19.81 9.53
C GLY A 344 -51.69 19.61 10.96
N LYS A 345 -52.22 20.35 11.94
CA LYS A 345 -51.86 20.27 13.36
C LYS A 345 -52.99 20.78 14.27
N VAL A 346 -53.06 20.23 15.47
CA VAL A 346 -53.89 20.67 16.60
C VAL A 346 -52.96 20.86 17.79
N LYS A 347 -52.79 22.10 18.24
CA LYS A 347 -51.73 22.46 19.20
C LYS A 347 -51.93 21.83 20.57
N THR A 348 -53.10 22.00 21.18
CA THR A 348 -53.43 21.43 22.49
C THR A 348 -54.94 21.43 22.64
N HIS A 349 -55.54 20.29 22.95
CA HIS A 349 -56.96 20.19 23.31
C HIS A 349 -57.16 19.19 24.43
N GLU A 350 -58.12 19.47 25.32
CA GLU A 350 -58.51 18.58 26.41
C GLU A 350 -59.71 17.72 26.00
N THR A 351 -59.60 16.42 26.22
CA THR A 351 -60.65 15.45 25.94
C THR A 351 -60.62 14.30 26.95
N LEU A 352 -61.60 13.40 26.91
CA LEU A 352 -61.65 12.22 27.77
C LEU A 352 -61.31 10.97 26.96
N TRP A 353 -60.36 10.19 27.45
CA TRP A 353 -59.97 8.92 26.85
C TRP A 353 -60.34 7.75 27.76
N LYS A 354 -60.32 6.54 27.19
CA LYS A 354 -60.61 5.28 27.87
C LYS A 354 -59.37 4.38 27.88
N ARG A 355 -58.96 3.93 29.07
CA ARG A 355 -57.90 2.92 29.23
C ARG A 355 -58.41 1.51 28.97
N LYS A 356 -57.50 0.53 28.90
CA LYS A 356 -57.83 -0.91 28.76
C LYS A 356 -58.77 -1.44 29.86
N ASN A 357 -58.57 -0.99 31.09
CA ASN A 357 -59.39 -1.36 32.26
C ASN A 357 -60.81 -0.73 32.24
N GLY A 358 -61.10 0.16 31.27
CA GLY A 358 -62.38 0.86 31.15
C GLY A 358 -62.44 2.21 31.87
N GLU A 359 -61.39 2.60 32.60
CA GLU A 359 -61.28 3.90 33.27
C GLU A 359 -61.32 5.06 32.26
N ILE A 360 -62.16 6.05 32.54
CA ILE A 360 -62.23 7.30 31.78
C ILE A 360 -61.39 8.35 32.49
N PHE A 361 -60.47 8.98 31.76
CA PHE A 361 -59.53 9.94 32.33
C PHE A 361 -59.35 11.16 31.40
N PRO A 362 -59.06 12.34 31.96
CA PRO A 362 -58.80 13.53 31.18
C PRO A 362 -57.40 13.48 30.55
N VAL A 363 -57.38 13.81 29.26
CA VAL A 363 -56.19 13.82 28.42
C VAL A 363 -56.03 15.18 27.77
N GLU A 364 -54.83 15.75 27.89
CA GLU A 364 -54.37 16.85 27.07
C GLU A 364 -53.62 16.28 25.86
N SER A 365 -54.03 16.61 24.65
CA SER A 365 -53.50 16.00 23.41
C SER A 365 -53.09 17.04 22.37
N THR A 366 -51.95 16.78 21.74
CA THR A 366 -51.38 17.51 20.59
C THR A 366 -51.25 16.56 19.41
N ASN A 367 -51.82 16.93 18.27
CA ASN A 367 -51.86 16.06 17.09
C ASN A 367 -51.20 16.78 15.91
N SER A 368 -50.39 16.09 15.10
CA SER A 368 -49.78 16.67 13.90
C SER A 368 -49.66 15.63 12.80
N LEU A 369 -49.88 16.03 11.54
CA LEU A 369 -49.78 15.15 10.38
C LEU A 369 -48.40 15.25 9.72
N PHE A 370 -47.90 14.12 9.23
CA PHE A 370 -46.68 14.03 8.43
C PHE A 370 -47.03 14.07 6.94
N LYS A 371 -46.18 14.74 6.16
CA LYS A 371 -46.26 14.74 4.69
C LYS A 371 -45.16 13.88 4.11
N ASP A 372 -45.46 13.18 3.02
CA ASP A 372 -44.46 12.50 2.21
C ASP A 372 -43.70 13.48 1.29
N LYS A 373 -42.80 12.93 0.46
CA LYS A 373 -42.00 13.72 -0.50
C LYS A 373 -42.83 14.40 -1.59
N ASN A 374 -44.06 13.95 -1.82
CA ASN A 374 -44.98 14.51 -2.81
C ASN A 374 -45.88 15.59 -2.21
N GLY A 375 -45.79 15.82 -0.89
CA GLY A 375 -46.58 16.80 -0.16
C GLY A 375 -47.92 16.28 0.37
N ASP A 376 -48.19 14.98 0.18
CA ASP A 376 -49.41 14.33 0.64
C ASP A 376 -49.28 13.84 2.07
N TYR A 377 -50.37 13.92 2.85
CA TYR A 377 -50.38 13.40 4.22
C TYR A 377 -50.25 11.87 4.22
N CYS A 378 -49.22 11.35 4.89
CA CYS A 378 -48.89 9.92 4.94
C CYS A 378 -49.07 9.30 6.34
N GLY A 379 -49.25 10.12 7.37
CA GLY A 379 -49.46 9.66 8.74
C GLY A 379 -49.51 10.83 9.72
N GLY A 380 -49.34 10.56 11.00
CA GLY A 380 -49.27 11.60 12.02
C GLY A 380 -48.69 11.14 13.35
N ILE A 381 -48.52 12.09 14.25
CA ILE A 381 -48.10 11.89 15.64
C ILE A 381 -49.16 12.47 16.57
N ILE A 382 -49.41 11.72 17.63
CA ILE A 382 -50.29 12.10 18.74
C ILE A 382 -49.42 12.07 19.99
N ILE A 383 -49.25 13.23 20.62
CA ILE A 383 -48.59 13.38 21.91
C ILE A 383 -49.68 13.68 22.92
N PHE A 384 -49.75 12.92 23.99
CA PHE A 384 -50.82 13.03 24.96
C PHE A 384 -50.30 12.90 26.39
N ARG A 385 -50.91 13.67 27.29
CA ARG A 385 -50.61 13.68 28.71
C ARG A 385 -51.87 13.37 29.51
N ASP A 386 -51.72 12.48 30.47
CA ASP A 386 -52.71 12.27 31.51
C ASP A 386 -52.69 13.48 32.46
N ILE A 387 -53.81 14.20 32.54
CA ILE A 387 -53.93 15.41 33.38
C ILE A 387 -54.82 15.17 34.59
N THR A 388 -55.03 13.91 35.00
CA THR A 388 -55.87 13.55 36.16
C THR A 388 -55.39 14.23 37.43
N GLU A 389 -54.09 14.09 37.75
CA GLU A 389 -53.49 14.71 38.94
C GLU A 389 -53.57 16.24 38.87
N LYS A 390 -53.30 16.83 37.69
CA LYS A 390 -53.42 18.28 37.48
C LYS A 390 -54.85 18.77 37.76
N LYS A 391 -55.88 18.10 37.25
CA LYS A 391 -57.28 18.47 37.49
C LYS A 391 -57.66 18.31 38.96
N GLN A 392 -57.22 17.24 39.61
CA GLN A 392 -57.44 17.04 41.06
C GLN A 392 -56.79 18.15 41.89
N MET A 393 -55.56 18.55 41.54
CA MET A 393 -54.86 19.66 42.21
C MET A 393 -55.52 21.01 41.95
N GLU A 394 -56.01 21.27 40.74
CA GLU A 394 -56.75 22.49 40.39
C GLU A 394 -58.07 22.58 41.17
N GLU A 395 -58.84 21.50 41.24
CA GLU A 395 -60.06 21.42 42.04
C GLU A 395 -59.77 21.62 43.53
N ALA A 396 -58.74 20.94 44.04
CA ALA A 396 -58.27 21.08 45.42
C ALA A 396 -57.90 22.53 45.76
N LEU A 397 -57.17 23.22 44.87
CA LEU A 397 -56.79 24.62 45.05
C LEU A 397 -58.02 25.54 45.07
N VAL A 398 -58.98 25.32 44.17
CA VAL A 398 -60.22 26.11 44.11
C VAL A 398 -61.02 25.93 45.41
N ASP A 399 -61.12 24.71 45.91
CA ASP A 399 -61.81 24.43 47.16
C ASP A 399 -61.07 25.02 48.37
N ALA A 400 -59.74 24.96 48.40
CA ALA A 400 -58.93 25.61 49.43
C ALA A 400 -59.06 27.15 49.41
N GLN A 401 -59.11 27.77 48.22
CA GLN A 401 -59.33 29.21 48.06
C GLN A 401 -60.72 29.63 48.53
N ARG A 402 -61.76 28.86 48.19
CA ARG A 402 -63.12 29.09 48.70
C ARG A 402 -63.17 29.00 50.22
N LEU A 403 -62.50 28.01 50.81
CA LEU A 403 -62.44 27.82 52.26
C LEU A 403 -61.68 28.97 52.95
N ALA A 404 -60.56 29.42 52.38
CA ALA A 404 -59.79 30.55 52.89
C ALA A 404 -60.60 31.86 52.89
N ALA A 405 -61.35 32.13 51.82
CA ALA A 405 -62.22 33.30 51.72
C ALA A 405 -63.33 33.30 52.78
N VAL A 406 -63.93 32.14 53.08
CA VAL A 406 -64.89 31.99 54.19
C VAL A 406 -64.22 32.26 55.55
N GLY A 407 -63.00 31.77 55.75
CA GLY A 407 -62.23 31.98 56.98
C GLY A 407 -61.84 33.44 57.24
N GLU A 408 -61.62 34.23 56.19
CA GLU A 408 -61.29 35.67 56.30
C GLU A 408 -62.52 36.51 56.68
N ILE A 409 -63.67 36.26 56.04
CA ILE A 409 -64.94 36.91 56.39
C ILE A 409 -65.36 36.58 57.84
N GLY A 410 -65.11 35.34 58.29
CA GLY A 410 -65.41 34.89 59.65
C GLY A 410 -64.69 35.69 60.75
N ILE A 411 -63.46 36.16 60.50
CA ILE A 411 -62.68 36.94 61.49
C ILE A 411 -63.22 38.36 61.65
N THR A 412 -63.55 39.03 60.54
CA THR A 412 -64.15 40.37 60.58
C THR A 412 -65.54 40.32 61.25
N LEU A 413 -66.39 39.36 60.85
CA LEU A 413 -67.69 39.14 61.49
C LEU A 413 -67.56 38.83 62.98
N LYS A 414 -66.53 38.08 63.40
CA LYS A 414 -66.29 37.76 64.81
C LYS A 414 -66.08 39.02 65.64
N HIS A 415 -65.21 39.93 65.22
CA HIS A 415 -64.97 41.17 65.96
C HIS A 415 -66.23 42.04 66.02
N GLU A 416 -66.96 42.14 64.91
CA GLU A 416 -68.18 42.95 64.84
C GLU A 416 -69.35 42.39 65.63
N ILE A 417 -69.49 41.06 65.74
CA ILE A 417 -70.58 40.41 66.50
C ILE A 417 -70.21 40.26 67.99
N ASN A 418 -68.95 40.02 68.33
CA ASN A 418 -68.52 39.90 69.72
C ASN A 418 -68.64 41.22 70.50
N ASN A 419 -68.49 42.37 69.83
CA ASN A 419 -68.64 43.68 70.46
C ASN A 419 -70.04 43.90 71.08
N PRO A 420 -71.16 43.81 70.30
CA PRO A 420 -72.49 43.91 70.87
C PRO A 420 -72.82 42.73 71.78
N LEU A 421 -72.36 41.50 71.48
CA LEU A 421 -72.57 40.35 72.38
C LEU A 421 -71.91 40.55 73.74
N GLY A 422 -70.69 41.08 73.79
CA GLY A 422 -69.98 41.38 75.03
C GLY A 422 -70.76 42.37 75.90
N GLY A 423 -71.36 43.39 75.27
CA GLY A 423 -72.29 44.30 75.94
C GLY A 423 -73.53 43.59 76.48
N ILE A 424 -74.22 42.80 75.64
CA ILE A 424 -75.42 42.05 76.04
C ILE A 424 -75.12 41.10 77.20
N LEU A 425 -74.01 40.37 77.13
CA LEU A 425 -73.56 39.42 78.15
C LEU A 425 -73.18 40.13 79.45
N GLY A 426 -72.42 41.22 79.37
CA GLY A 426 -72.04 42.02 80.54
C GLY A 426 -73.25 42.64 81.24
N TYR A 427 -74.15 43.29 80.49
CA TYR A 427 -75.36 43.88 81.06
C TYR A 427 -76.32 42.82 81.61
N SER A 428 -76.54 41.73 80.89
CA SER A 428 -77.40 40.65 81.38
C SER A 428 -76.84 40.02 82.66
N GLU A 429 -75.52 39.79 82.75
CA GLU A 429 -74.89 39.26 83.96
C GLU A 429 -74.94 40.25 85.14
N LEU A 430 -74.71 41.54 84.90
CA LEU A 430 -74.83 42.57 85.94
C LEU A 430 -76.26 42.68 86.47
N ILE A 431 -77.27 42.66 85.58
CA ILE A 431 -78.68 42.67 85.95
C ILE A 431 -79.00 41.43 86.80
N LEU A 432 -78.51 40.25 86.44
CA LEU A 432 -78.73 39.01 87.19
C LEU A 432 -78.03 38.98 88.55
N LYS A 433 -76.84 39.61 88.68
CA LYS A 433 -76.05 39.59 89.93
C LYS A 433 -76.40 40.70 90.94
N HIS A 434 -76.71 41.92 90.48
CA HIS A 434 -76.68 43.11 91.35
C HIS A 434 -78.01 43.86 91.48
N LYS A 435 -79.06 43.47 90.76
CA LYS A 435 -80.35 44.19 90.82
C LYS A 435 -81.31 43.49 91.78
N GLU A 436 -81.47 44.05 92.99
CA GLU A 436 -82.20 43.42 94.09
C GLU A 436 -83.73 43.35 93.91
N ASN A 437 -84.33 44.09 92.96
CA ASN A 437 -85.78 44.19 92.74
C ASN A 437 -86.24 43.71 91.34
N LEU A 438 -85.79 42.55 90.88
CA LEU A 438 -86.28 41.92 89.64
C LEU A 438 -87.51 41.05 89.92
N THR A 439 -88.54 41.14 89.09
CA THR A 439 -89.62 40.14 89.11
C THR A 439 -89.11 38.80 88.58
N GLU A 440 -89.67 37.68 89.06
CA GLU A 440 -89.30 36.33 88.61
C GLU A 440 -89.41 36.16 87.08
N LYS A 441 -90.39 36.82 86.47
CA LYS A 441 -90.61 36.81 85.02
C LYS A 441 -89.51 37.57 84.26
N ASP A 442 -89.06 38.71 84.77
CA ASP A 442 -88.00 39.49 84.15
C ASP A 442 -86.63 38.83 84.34
N ARG A 443 -86.39 38.18 85.48
CA ARG A 443 -85.19 37.38 85.71
C ARG A 443 -85.05 36.25 84.68
N LYS A 444 -86.11 35.45 84.48
CA LYS A 444 -86.12 34.39 83.44
C LYS A 444 -85.84 34.91 82.04
N ARG A 445 -86.41 36.07 81.67
CA ARG A 445 -86.16 36.70 80.36
C ARG A 445 -84.70 37.10 80.18
N VAL A 446 -84.07 37.66 81.21
CA VAL A 446 -82.65 38.04 81.16
C VAL A 446 -81.74 36.80 81.12
N GLU A 447 -82.09 35.73 81.84
CA GLU A 447 -81.38 34.44 81.74
C GLU A 447 -81.47 33.82 80.34
N GLU A 448 -82.62 33.90 79.67
CA GLU A 448 -82.77 33.45 78.28
C GLU A 448 -81.94 34.29 77.31
N ILE A 449 -81.95 35.62 77.44
CA ILE A 449 -81.11 36.51 76.63
C ILE A 449 -79.62 36.18 76.83
N HIS A 450 -79.19 35.97 78.08
CA HIS A 450 -77.82 35.60 78.40
C HIS A 450 -77.43 34.25 77.78
N LYS A 451 -78.30 33.23 77.91
CA LYS A 451 -78.08 31.90 77.30
C LYS A 451 -78.03 31.96 75.77
N MET A 452 -78.88 32.76 75.12
CA MET A 452 -78.83 32.95 73.67
C MET A 452 -77.55 33.64 73.24
N ALA A 453 -77.14 34.71 73.94
CA ALA A 453 -75.91 35.43 73.64
C ALA A 453 -74.66 34.55 73.84
N MET A 454 -74.64 33.71 74.89
CA MET A 454 -73.62 32.66 75.11
C MET A 454 -73.56 31.70 73.92
N ARG A 455 -74.71 31.17 73.49
CA ARG A 455 -74.79 30.20 72.40
C ARG A 455 -74.31 30.78 71.06
N ILE A 456 -74.63 32.03 70.77
CA ILE A 456 -74.15 32.71 69.56
C ILE A 456 -72.63 32.88 69.61
N ARG A 457 -72.08 33.27 70.77
CA ARG A 457 -70.63 33.38 70.98
C ARG A 457 -69.91 32.04 70.80
N ASP A 458 -70.51 30.93 71.26
CA ASP A 458 -69.93 29.59 71.11
C ASP A 458 -69.94 29.14 69.63
N VAL A 459 -71.02 29.40 68.89
CA VAL A 459 -71.10 29.10 67.45
C VAL A 459 -70.04 29.87 66.66
N ILE A 460 -69.84 31.15 66.97
CA ILE A 460 -68.80 31.97 66.33
C ILE A 460 -67.40 31.46 66.69
N SER A 461 -67.19 31.01 67.93
CA SER A 461 -65.91 30.44 68.37
C SER A 461 -65.63 29.08 67.70
N ASN A 462 -66.64 28.30 67.33
CA ASN A 462 -66.45 27.06 66.55
C ASN A 462 -66.01 27.32 65.11
N ILE A 463 -66.37 28.46 64.50
CA ILE A 463 -65.88 28.86 63.17
C ILE A 463 -64.36 29.11 63.20
N GLU A 464 -63.81 29.54 64.35
CA GLU A 464 -62.36 29.73 64.55
C GLU A 464 -61.58 28.41 64.47
N GLN A 465 -62.15 27.30 64.98
CA GLN A 465 -61.50 25.98 64.95
C GLN A 465 -61.35 25.41 63.53
N LEU A 466 -62.24 25.75 62.60
CA LEU A 466 -62.14 25.34 61.18
C LEU A 466 -60.80 25.80 60.55
N LYS A 467 -60.26 26.94 61.00
CA LYS A 467 -58.97 27.49 60.53
C LYS A 467 -57.74 26.77 61.09
N SER A 468 -57.90 25.90 62.08
CA SER A 468 -56.79 25.18 62.72
C SER A 468 -56.73 23.70 62.32
N THR A 469 -57.89 23.08 62.06
CA THR A 469 -57.97 21.65 61.80
C THR A 469 -57.78 21.32 60.32
N GLN A 470 -58.40 22.06 59.39
CA GLN A 470 -58.34 21.72 57.97
C GLN A 470 -57.09 22.22 57.24
N THR A 471 -56.47 23.32 57.66
CA THR A 471 -55.19 23.81 57.11
C THR A 471 -54.04 22.87 57.42
N VAL A 472 -54.11 22.09 58.50
CA VAL A 472 -53.10 21.07 58.84
C VAL A 472 -53.37 19.78 58.05
N ASP A 473 -54.63 19.32 57.97
CA ASP A 473 -54.98 18.11 57.20
C ASP A 473 -54.78 18.29 55.68
N TYR A 474 -55.00 19.49 55.12
CA TYR A 474 -54.79 19.74 53.68
C TYR A 474 -53.30 19.82 53.30
N VAL A 475 -52.46 20.31 54.23
CA VAL A 475 -51.00 20.38 54.05
C VAL A 475 -50.36 19.01 54.25
N ASP A 476 -50.91 18.15 55.11
CA ASP A 476 -50.44 16.76 55.25
C ASP A 476 -50.95 15.84 54.10
N GLY A 477 -52.13 16.11 53.54
CA GLY A 477 -52.70 15.35 52.42
C GLY A 477 -52.01 15.60 51.06
N VAL A 478 -51.45 16.79 50.86
CA VAL A 478 -50.61 17.12 49.69
C VAL A 478 -49.15 17.13 50.14
N LYS A 479 -48.53 15.95 50.16
CA LYS A 479 -47.06 15.82 50.28
C LYS A 479 -46.41 16.62 49.16
N MET A 480 -46.01 17.86 49.45
CA MET A 480 -45.11 18.66 48.63
C MET A 480 -43.80 17.90 48.48
N ILE A 481 -43.63 17.25 47.32
CA ILE A 481 -42.36 16.68 46.88
C ILE A 481 -41.38 17.85 46.78
N LYS A 482 -40.49 17.96 47.77
CA LYS A 482 -39.34 18.87 47.77
C LYS A 482 -38.54 18.65 46.48
N LEU A 483 -38.60 19.62 45.57
CA LEU A 483 -37.55 19.84 44.58
C LEU A 483 -36.33 20.42 45.31
N GLU A 484 -35.45 19.55 45.83
CA GLU A 484 -34.11 19.96 46.22
C GLU A 484 -33.27 20.23 44.97
N ASN A 485 -33.15 21.51 44.63
CA ASN A 485 -32.14 22.01 43.71
C ASN A 485 -30.75 21.76 44.30
N ASN A 486 -30.09 20.73 43.80
CA ASN A 486 -28.70 20.42 44.09
C ASN A 486 -27.78 21.44 43.37
N ARG A 487 -27.61 22.64 43.96
CA ARG A 487 -26.49 23.54 43.64
C ARG A 487 -25.35 23.22 44.63
N GLY A 488 -24.47 22.33 44.20
CA GLY A 488 -23.22 22.03 44.90
C GLY A 488 -22.32 23.26 44.99
N ASN A 489 -21.98 23.60 46.23
CA ASN A 489 -21.14 24.71 46.67
C ASN A 489 -19.72 24.66 46.08
N PHE A 490 -19.27 25.82 45.59
CA PHE A 490 -17.86 26.16 45.48
C PHE A 490 -17.43 27.00 46.69
N SER A 491 -16.17 26.81 47.08
CA SER A 491 -15.33 27.61 47.98
C SER A 491 -15.39 27.32 49.49
N GLY A 492 -14.30 26.70 49.96
CA GLY A 492 -13.96 26.48 51.36
C GLY A 492 -12.50 26.05 51.46
N THR A 493 -11.61 27.04 51.36
CA THR A 493 -10.16 26.94 51.54
C THR A 493 -9.78 26.41 52.93
N LYS A 494 -8.87 25.42 52.99
CA LYS A 494 -7.93 25.30 54.12
C LYS A 494 -6.67 24.49 53.77
N LYS A 495 -5.55 25.20 53.93
CA LYS A 495 -4.14 24.81 54.12
C LYS A 495 -3.85 23.33 54.43
N VAL A 496 -2.83 22.80 53.75
CA VAL A 496 -1.81 21.91 54.36
C VAL A 496 -0.43 22.38 53.90
N ASN A 497 0.46 22.56 54.87
CA ASN A 497 1.87 22.94 54.73
C ASN A 497 2.75 21.71 54.48
N SER A 498 3.78 21.92 53.66
CA SER A 498 5.17 21.42 53.72
C SER A 498 5.46 19.92 53.91
N SER A 499 6.25 19.36 52.98
CA SER A 499 7.65 18.96 53.25
C SER A 499 8.33 18.33 52.03
N SER A 500 9.62 18.69 51.85
CA SER A 500 10.68 18.16 50.95
C SER A 500 10.62 18.48 49.47
#